data_AF-A0A9E3IM10-F1
#
_entry.id   AF-A0A9E3IM10-F1
#
_cell.length_a   1.000
_cell.length_b   1.000
_cell.length_c   1.000
_cell.angle_alpha   90.00
_cell.angle_beta   90.00
_cell.angle_gamma   90.00
#
_symmetry.space_group_name_H-M   'P 1'
#
loop_
_entity.id
_entity.type
_entity.pdbx_description
1 polymer ?
#
loop_
_entity_poly.entity_id
_entity_poly.type
_entity_poly.pdbx_seq_one_letter_code
_entity_poly.pdbx_strand_id
1 'polypeptide(L)'
;MVWSPSARETLDVALRLPAGATVADAISAAGWPALESARRGDAAFAAAGLSAAVWSKGRALAHPLRDGDRVEVLRGLQIDPMDARRVRYEAAGGIDALRRRGYAGRKR
;
A
#
# COMPACT_ATOMS: atom_id res chain seq x y z
N MET A 1 -11.07 -5.63 -1.54
CA MET A 1 -10.30 -4.37 -1.41
C MET A 1 -9.55 -4.39 -0.09
N VAL A 2 -8.35 -3.82 -0.04
CA VAL A 2 -7.49 -3.78 1.15
C VAL A 2 -6.94 -2.38 1.35
N TRP A 3 -6.83 -1.93 2.59
CA TRP A 3 -6.21 -0.66 2.97
C TRP A 3 -5.55 -0.75 4.35
N SER A 4 -4.36 -0.18 4.49
CA SER A 4 -3.64 -0.12 5.77
C SER A 4 -3.54 1.34 6.24
N PRO A 5 -4.51 1.83 7.05
CA PRO A 5 -4.58 3.24 7.47
C PRO A 5 -3.37 3.64 8.33
N SER A 6 -2.88 2.72 9.15
CA SER A 6 -1.77 2.95 10.08
C SER A 6 -0.79 1.77 10.10
N ALA A 7 0.33 1.93 10.82
CA ALA A 7 1.31 0.85 10.94
C ALA A 7 0.73 -0.33 11.72
N ARG A 8 0.79 -1.54 11.14
CA ARG A 8 0.24 -2.80 11.70
C ARG A 8 -1.28 -2.88 11.73
N GLU A 9 -1.96 -1.98 11.03
CA GLU A 9 -3.40 -2.03 10.86
C GLU A 9 -3.73 -2.33 9.40
N THR A 10 -4.65 -3.26 9.15
CA THR A 10 -5.11 -3.61 7.81
C THR A 10 -6.60 -3.86 7.85
N LEU A 11 -7.31 -3.19 6.97
CA LEU A 11 -8.74 -3.34 6.73
C LEU A 11 -8.93 -3.99 5.36
N ASP A 12 -9.82 -4.96 5.28
CA ASP A 12 -10.22 -5.58 4.04
C ASP A 12 -11.74 -5.75 3.96
N VAL A 13 -12.25 -5.73 2.73
CA VAL A 13 -13.67 -5.92 2.46
C VAL A 13 -13.86 -6.56 1.09
N ALA A 14 -14.74 -7.56 1.03
CA ALA A 14 -15.22 -8.14 -0.22
C ALA A 14 -16.33 -7.26 -0.79
N LEU A 15 -16.20 -6.88 -2.07
CA LEU A 15 -17.15 -5.99 -2.74
C LEU A 15 -17.81 -6.72 -3.90
N ARG A 16 -19.10 -6.47 -4.10
CA ARG A 16 -19.81 -6.79 -5.33
C ARG A 16 -20.10 -5.47 -6.03
N LEU A 17 -19.58 -5.33 -7.25
CA LEU A 17 -19.67 -4.11 -8.03
C LEU A 17 -20.29 -4.43 -9.39
N PRO A 18 -20.97 -3.46 -10.03
CA PRO A 18 -21.42 -3.61 -11.41
C PRO A 18 -20.25 -3.91 -12.36
N ALA A 19 -20.55 -4.57 -13.47
CA ALA A 19 -19.57 -4.76 -14.53
C ALA A 19 -19.07 -3.41 -15.06
N GLY A 20 -17.76 -3.29 -15.25
CA GLY A 20 -17.12 -2.03 -15.69
C GLY A 20 -16.88 -1.02 -14.57
N ALA A 21 -17.17 -1.36 -13.30
CA ALA A 21 -16.81 -0.52 -12.16
C ALA A 21 -15.31 -0.21 -12.12
N THR A 22 -14.98 0.95 -11.56
CA THR A 22 -13.62 1.47 -11.48
C THR A 22 -13.02 1.31 -10.09
N VAL A 23 -11.72 1.59 -9.96
CA VAL A 23 -11.04 1.72 -8.65
C VAL A 23 -11.75 2.74 -7.75
N ALA A 24 -12.21 3.88 -8.28
CA ALA A 24 -12.96 4.88 -7.53
C ALA A 24 -14.28 4.33 -6.96
N ASP A 25 -14.99 3.52 -7.75
CA ASP A 25 -16.25 2.88 -7.33
C ASP A 25 -16.00 1.87 -6.22
N ALA A 26 -14.94 1.08 -6.33
CA ALA A 26 -14.54 0.15 -5.26
C ALA A 26 -14.22 0.89 -3.96
N ILE A 27 -13.44 1.98 -4.03
CA ILE A 27 -13.11 2.80 -2.86
C ILE A 27 -14.37 3.40 -2.24
N SER A 28 -15.29 3.90 -3.07
CA SER A 28 -16.55 4.47 -2.61
C SER A 28 -17.45 3.43 -1.95
N ALA A 29 -17.52 2.21 -2.51
CA ALA A 29 -18.31 1.11 -2.00
C ALA A 29 -17.75 0.51 -0.69
N ALA A 30 -16.44 0.64 -0.44
CA ALA A 30 -15.83 0.23 0.83
C ALA A 30 -16.30 1.09 2.02
N GLY A 31 -16.82 2.29 1.77
CA GLY A 31 -17.47 3.11 2.80
C GLY A 31 -16.52 3.68 3.87
N TRP A 32 -15.22 3.73 3.61
CA TRP A 32 -14.23 4.27 4.55
C TRP A 32 -14.11 5.80 4.41
N PRO A 33 -14.53 6.61 5.41
CA PRO A 33 -14.58 8.08 5.27
C PRO A 33 -13.23 8.73 4.98
N ALA A 34 -12.15 8.15 5.52
CA ALA A 34 -10.78 8.61 5.29
C ALA A 34 -10.32 8.53 3.83
N LEU A 35 -11.07 7.84 2.96
CA LEU A 35 -10.79 7.71 1.53
C LEU A 35 -11.69 8.59 0.65
N GLU A 36 -12.45 9.51 1.23
CA GLU A 36 -13.39 10.38 0.50
C GLU A 36 -12.71 11.22 -0.59
N SER A 37 -11.40 11.51 -0.47
CA SER A 37 -10.63 12.21 -1.50
C SER A 37 -10.64 11.50 -2.86
N ALA A 38 -10.87 10.18 -2.91
CA ALA A 38 -11.01 9.45 -4.17
C ALA A 38 -12.19 9.95 -5.02
N ARG A 39 -13.26 10.46 -4.40
CA ARG A 39 -14.41 11.03 -5.12
C ARG A 39 -14.09 12.35 -5.83
N ARG A 40 -12.99 13.00 -5.44
CA ARG A 40 -12.51 14.26 -6.02
C ARG A 40 -11.44 14.05 -7.10
N GLY A 41 -11.13 12.80 -7.46
CA GLY A 41 -10.19 12.44 -8.53
C GLY A 41 -8.74 12.27 -8.06
N ASP A 42 -7.89 11.83 -8.99
CA ASP A 42 -6.51 11.38 -8.70
C ASP A 42 -5.66 12.46 -8.03
N ALA A 43 -5.80 13.73 -8.44
CA ALA A 43 -5.05 14.84 -7.86
C ALA A 43 -5.37 15.05 -6.38
N ALA A 44 -6.65 14.99 -5.99
CA ALA A 44 -7.06 15.13 -4.59
C ALA A 44 -6.67 13.91 -3.76
N PHE A 45 -6.69 12.71 -4.36
CA PHE A 45 -6.26 11.48 -3.71
C PHE A 45 -4.75 11.48 -3.44
N ALA A 46 -3.96 11.90 -4.42
CA ALA A 46 -2.52 12.08 -4.29
C ALA A 46 -2.16 13.20 -3.29
N ALA A 47 -2.90 14.31 -3.29
CA ALA A 47 -2.72 15.40 -2.31
C ALA A 47 -2.99 14.95 -0.86
N ALA A 48 -3.85 13.95 -0.66
CA ALA A 48 -4.06 13.29 0.63
C ALA A 48 -2.94 12.27 0.99
N GLY A 49 -1.89 12.16 0.16
CA GLY A 49 -0.81 11.20 0.35
C GLY A 49 -1.22 9.75 0.05
N LEU A 50 -2.27 9.55 -0.74
CA LEU A 50 -2.81 8.24 -1.08
C LEU A 50 -2.61 7.92 -2.56
N SER A 51 -2.47 6.64 -2.86
CA SER A 51 -2.47 6.12 -4.23
C SER A 51 -3.21 4.78 -4.26
N ALA A 52 -3.68 4.40 -5.44
CA ALA A 52 -4.40 3.14 -5.62
C ALA A 52 -3.56 2.17 -6.45
N ALA A 53 -3.73 0.89 -6.19
CA ALA A 53 -3.12 -0.17 -6.94
C ALA A 53 -4.09 -1.33 -7.15
N VAL A 54 -3.85 -2.10 -8.21
CA VAL A 54 -4.48 -3.40 -8.43
C VAL A 54 -3.37 -4.43 -8.52
N TRP A 55 -3.40 -5.44 -7.64
CA TRP A 55 -2.35 -6.45 -7.53
C TRP A 55 -0.94 -5.83 -7.43
N SER A 56 -0.78 -4.87 -6.50
CA SER A 56 0.47 -4.13 -6.25
C SER A 56 1.03 -3.33 -7.44
N LYS A 57 0.23 -3.10 -8.49
CA LYS A 57 0.56 -2.21 -9.60
C LYS A 57 -0.25 -0.93 -9.47
N GLY A 58 0.42 0.22 -9.41
CA GLY A 58 -0.25 1.52 -9.32
C GLY A 58 -1.22 1.75 -10.48
N ARG A 59 -2.42 2.26 -10.17
CA ARG A 59 -3.49 2.53 -11.12
C ARG A 59 -4.18 3.86 -10.80
N ALA A 60 -4.64 4.54 -11.84
CA ALA A 60 -5.52 5.70 -11.70
C ALA A 60 -6.87 5.25 -11.13
N LEU A 61 -7.57 6.18 -10.47
CA LEU A 61 -8.91 5.94 -9.93
C LEU A 61 -9.94 5.54 -10.99
N ALA A 62 -9.76 6.00 -12.23
CA ALA A 62 -10.61 5.65 -13.37
C ALA A 62 -10.31 4.26 -13.97
N HIS A 63 -9.33 3.51 -13.44
CA HIS A 63 -8.99 2.19 -13.98
C HIS A 63 -10.17 1.22 -13.83
N PRO A 64 -10.62 0.57 -14.92
CA PRO A 64 -11.70 -0.40 -14.86
C PRO A 64 -11.23 -1.70 -14.18
N LEU A 65 -12.10 -2.26 -13.35
CA LEU A 65 -11.86 -3.49 -12.62
C LEU A 65 -12.42 -4.71 -13.35
N ARG A 66 -11.79 -5.84 -13.08
CA ARG A 66 -12.23 -7.18 -13.49
C ARG A 66 -12.65 -7.97 -12.26
N ASP A 67 -13.42 -9.02 -12.50
CA ASP A 67 -13.75 -9.96 -11.44
C ASP A 67 -12.48 -10.54 -10.80
N GLY A 68 -12.50 -10.65 -9.48
CA GLY A 68 -11.35 -11.08 -8.68
C GLY A 68 -10.24 -10.05 -8.49
N ASP A 69 -10.33 -8.83 -9.05
CA ASP A 69 -9.30 -7.82 -8.84
C ASP A 69 -9.19 -7.40 -7.36
N ARG A 70 -7.96 -7.40 -6.84
CA ARG A 70 -7.67 -6.84 -5.52
C ARG A 70 -7.24 -5.39 -5.65
N VAL A 71 -8.14 -4.49 -5.32
CA VAL A 71 -7.86 -3.06 -5.11
C VAL A 71 -7.15 -2.85 -3.77
N GLU A 72 -6.06 -2.09 -3.82
CA GLU A 72 -5.19 -1.75 -2.69
C GLU A 72 -5.08 -0.23 -2.60
N VAL A 73 -5.30 0.34 -1.41
CA VAL A 73 -4.99 1.76 -1.15
C VAL A 73 -3.69 1.87 -0.38
N LEU A 74 -2.74 2.60 -0.97
CA LEU A 74 -1.37 2.74 -0.51
C LEU A 74 -1.13 4.15 0.02
N ARG A 75 -0.34 4.24 1.09
CA ARG A 75 0.13 5.52 1.65
C ARG A 75 1.46 5.92 1.01
N GLY A 76 1.67 7.22 0.86
CA GLY A 76 2.94 7.78 0.41
C GLY A 76 4.10 7.32 1.30
N LEU A 77 5.20 6.92 0.66
CA LEU A 77 6.40 6.50 1.36
C LEU A 77 7.00 7.70 2.12
N GLN A 78 7.24 7.52 3.42
CA GLN A 78 7.89 8.54 4.26
C GLN A 78 9.42 8.53 4.09
N ILE A 79 9.96 7.38 3.74
CA ILE A 79 11.38 7.12 3.53
C ILE A 79 11.48 6.06 2.43
N ASP A 80 12.52 6.13 1.60
CA ASP A 80 12.77 5.10 0.60
C ASP A 80 12.84 3.71 1.28
N PRO A 81 12.28 2.65 0.69
CA PRO A 81 12.24 1.34 1.33
C PRO A 81 13.63 0.78 1.67
N MET A 82 14.66 1.10 0.89
CA MET A 82 16.03 0.67 1.13
C MET A 82 16.66 1.44 2.28
N ASP A 83 16.42 2.75 2.36
CA ASP A 83 16.87 3.56 3.50
C ASP A 83 16.15 3.15 4.78
N ALA A 84 14.84 2.92 4.72
CA ALA A 84 14.06 2.40 5.84
C ALA A 84 14.62 1.06 6.34
N ARG A 85 15.01 0.19 5.40
CA ARG A 85 15.64 -1.09 5.72
C ARG A 85 17.02 -0.88 6.34
N ARG A 86 17.84 0.04 5.83
CA ARG A 86 19.15 0.36 6.41
C ARG A 86 19.02 0.90 7.83
N VAL A 87 18.13 1.87 8.07
CA VAL A 87 17.87 2.42 9.40
C VAL A 87 17.42 1.33 10.37
N ARG A 88 16.50 0.44 9.95
CA ARG A 88 16.08 -0.71 10.77
C ARG A 88 17.22 -1.70 11.03
N TYR A 89 18.08 -1.93 10.04
CA TYR A 89 19.24 -2.81 10.18
C TYR A 89 20.25 -2.26 11.18
N GLU A 90 20.57 -0.97 11.08
CA GLU A 90 21.45 -0.28 12.02
C GLU A 90 20.86 -0.27 13.43
N ALA A 91 19.57 0.05 13.57
CA ALA A 91 18.84 -0.01 14.85
C ALA A 91 18.81 -1.43 15.45
N ALA A 92 18.84 -2.47 14.61
CA ALA A 92 18.93 -3.87 15.05
C ALA A 92 20.35 -4.31 15.43
N GLY A 93 21.34 -3.39 15.42
CA GLY A 93 22.75 -3.67 15.74
C GLY A 93 23.58 -4.14 14.56
N GLY A 94 23.07 -3.96 13.33
CA GLY A 94 23.82 -4.13 12.10
C GLY A 94 24.49 -5.49 11.94
N ILE A 95 25.71 -5.48 11.39
CA ILE A 95 26.43 -6.72 11.08
C ILE A 95 26.86 -7.46 12.34
N ASP A 96 27.11 -6.74 13.42
CA ASP A 96 27.58 -7.31 14.67
C ASP A 96 26.46 -8.06 15.40
N ALA A 97 25.22 -7.59 15.33
CA ALA A 97 24.06 -8.36 15.78
C ALA A 97 23.86 -9.64 14.96
N LEU A 98 24.07 -9.59 13.64
CA LEU A 98 23.99 -10.79 12.80
C LEU A 98 25.12 -11.78 13.08
N ARG A 99 26.36 -11.30 13.28
CA ARG A 99 27.51 -12.14 13.65
C ARG A 99 27.31 -12.82 14.99
N ARG A 100 26.77 -12.11 15.99
CA ARG A 100 26.36 -12.71 17.27
C ARG A 100 25.30 -13.80 17.11
N ARG A 101 24.49 -13.73 16.05
CA ARG A 101 23.49 -14.76 15.67
C ARG A 101 24.06 -15.83 14.71
N GLY A 102 25.38 -15.88 14.50
CA GLY A 102 26.04 -16.91 13.70
C GLY A 102 26.11 -16.64 12.20
N TYR A 103 25.83 -15.42 11.73
CA TYR A 103 26.01 -15.07 10.32
C TYR A 103 27.51 -15.00 9.95
N ALA A 104 27.97 -15.95 9.15
CA ALA A 104 29.39 -16.07 8.74
C ALA A 104 29.81 -15.16 7.57
N GLY A 105 28.85 -14.50 6.89
CA GLY A 105 29.10 -13.74 5.67
C GLY A 105 29.40 -14.61 4.44
N ARG A 106 29.08 -14.13 3.23
CA ARG A 106 29.61 -14.73 2.00
C ARG A 106 31.06 -14.27 1.82
N LYS A 107 32.01 -15.20 1.79
CA LYS A 107 33.35 -14.93 1.22
C LYS A 107 33.15 -14.57 -0.26
N ARG A 108 33.72 -13.43 -0.69
CA ARG A 108 33.81 -13.07 -2.10
C ARG A 108 34.73 -14.03 -2.84
#